data_AF-A0AAD6L132-F1
#
_entry.id   AF-A0AAD6L132-F1
#
_cell.length_a   1.000
_cell.length_b   1.000
_cell.length_c   1.000
_cell.angle_alpha   90.00
_cell.angle_beta   90.00
_cell.angle_gamma   90.00
#
_symmetry.space_group_name_H-M   'P 1'
#
loop_
_entity.id
_entity.type
_entity.pdbx_description
1 polymer ?
#
loop_
_entity_poly.entity_id
_entity_poly.type
_entity_poly.pdbx_seq_one_letter_code
_entity_poly.pdbx_strand_id
1 'polypeptide(L)'
;MKKENGQTLMVPLFHSQENIAGKISIEPLQGKKVDHIGVKVELLGQIEMYFDRGNFYDFASLVRELDVPGEIYERKTYPFEFSTVEMPYETYNGVNVRLRYVLKVTVTLGYAGSIIEYQDFVVSNYYPPPSINNSIKVSSKRCDYWKDILSSGKN
;
A
#
# COMPACT_ATOMS: atom_id res chain seq x y z
N MET A 1 7.82 5.72 6.04
CA MET A 1 7.51 4.27 6.00
C MET A 1 8.77 3.47 6.30
N LYS A 2 8.72 2.52 7.25
CA LYS A 2 9.83 1.60 7.52
C LYS A 2 9.74 0.43 6.54
N LYS A 3 10.79 0.22 5.75
CA LYS A 3 10.92 -0.94 4.85
C LYS A 3 11.35 -2.17 5.65
N GLU A 4 11.18 -3.36 5.05
CA GLU A 4 11.55 -4.64 5.66
C GLU A 4 13.04 -4.73 6.02
N ASN A 5 13.90 -4.03 5.26
CA ASN A 5 15.33 -3.91 5.53
C ASN A 5 15.69 -2.94 6.66
N GLY A 6 14.69 -2.40 7.38
CA GLY A 6 14.86 -1.44 8.47
C GLY A 6 15.08 0.01 8.03
N GLN A 7 15.22 0.28 6.73
CA GLN A 7 15.40 1.64 6.23
C GLN A 7 14.08 2.43 6.29
N THR A 8 14.17 3.72 6.62
CA THR A 8 13.02 4.62 6.62
C THR A 8 13.00 5.41 5.32
N LEU A 9 11.92 5.27 4.55
CA LEU A 9 11.67 6.06 3.34
C LEU A 9 10.63 7.14 3.65
N MET A 10 10.89 8.36 3.23
CA MET A 10 9.87 9.41 3.14
C MET A 10 8.93 9.06 1.99
N VAL A 11 7.63 9.01 2.27
CA VAL A 11 6.57 8.74 1.29
C VAL A 11 5.43 9.74 1.50
N PRO A 12 4.67 10.07 0.44
CA PRO A 12 3.46 10.87 0.59
C PRO A 12 2.48 10.24 1.59
N LEU A 13 1.79 11.08 2.35
CA LEU A 13 0.71 10.69 3.25
C LEU A 13 -0.58 11.30 2.72
N PHE A 14 -1.63 10.49 2.68
CA PHE A 14 -2.97 10.89 2.28
C PHE A 14 -4.00 10.45 3.32
N HIS A 15 -5.14 11.13 3.34
CA HIS A 15 -6.34 10.72 4.08
C HIS A 15 -7.42 10.28 3.11
N SER A 16 -8.39 9.49 3.60
CA SER A 16 -9.55 9.10 2.80
C SER A 16 -10.28 10.33 2.26
N GLN A 17 -10.78 10.22 1.03
CA GLN A 17 -11.46 11.26 0.24
C GLN A 17 -10.57 12.39 -0.29
N GLU A 18 -9.25 12.33 -0.11
CA GLU A 18 -8.34 13.26 -0.78
C GLU A 18 -8.20 12.97 -2.28
N ASN A 19 -7.82 14.00 -3.04
CA ASN A 19 -7.44 13.85 -4.44
C ASN A 19 -5.97 13.40 -4.53
N ILE A 20 -5.73 12.37 -5.33
CA ILE A 20 -4.38 11.88 -5.62
C ILE A 20 -4.02 12.27 -7.04
N ALA A 21 -3.18 13.28 -7.17
CA ALA A 21 -2.75 13.84 -8.45
C ALA A 21 -1.24 13.89 -8.56
N GLY A 22 -0.74 13.85 -9.80
CA GLY A 22 0.69 13.89 -10.07
C GLY A 22 1.01 13.97 -11.55
N LYS A 23 2.30 13.76 -11.86
CA LYS A 23 2.82 13.74 -13.23
C LYS A 23 3.72 12.53 -13.41
N ILE A 24 3.55 11.82 -14.51
CA ILE A 24 4.38 10.69 -14.91
C ILE A 24 5.23 11.14 -16.09
N SER A 25 6.55 11.17 -15.95
CA SER A 25 7.48 11.45 -17.04
C SER A 25 8.05 10.13 -17.58
N ILE A 26 7.90 9.88 -18.87
CA ILE A 26 8.55 8.79 -19.58
C ILE A 26 9.66 9.40 -20.43
N GLU A 27 10.89 8.93 -20.25
CA GLU A 27 12.07 9.40 -20.97
C GLU A 27 12.72 8.22 -21.70
N PRO A 28 12.63 8.18 -23.04
CA PRO A 28 13.37 7.21 -23.84
C PRO A 28 14.88 7.36 -23.64
N LEU A 29 15.61 6.24 -23.67
CA LEU A 29 17.07 6.28 -23.74
C LEU A 29 17.51 7.03 -25.01
N GLN A 30 18.60 7.80 -24.90
CA GLN A 30 19.08 8.62 -26.01
C GLN A 30 19.26 7.80 -27.30
N GLY A 31 18.65 8.28 -28.38
CA GLY A 31 18.70 7.62 -29.70
C GLY A 31 17.79 6.39 -29.84
N LYS A 32 16.95 6.07 -28.83
CA LYS A 32 15.92 5.04 -28.92
C LYS A 32 14.53 5.68 -28.87
N LYS A 33 13.57 5.06 -29.56
CA LYS A 33 12.14 5.33 -29.41
C LYS A 33 11.47 4.26 -28.56
N VAL A 34 10.36 4.62 -27.92
CA VAL A 34 9.50 3.68 -27.19
C VAL A 34 8.21 3.50 -27.96
N ASP A 35 8.05 2.34 -28.60
CA ASP A 35 6.81 1.93 -29.27
C ASP A 35 5.89 1.23 -28.26
N HIS A 36 4.76 1.86 -27.92
CA HIS A 36 3.82 1.35 -26.92
C HIS A 36 2.41 1.14 -27.48
N ILE A 37 1.71 0.16 -26.92
CA ILE A 37 0.29 -0.13 -27.14
C ILE A 37 -0.59 0.71 -26.19
N GLY A 38 -0.01 1.27 -25.14
CA GLY A 38 -0.72 2.18 -24.24
C GLY A 38 0.07 2.51 -22.99
N VAL A 39 -0.30 3.62 -22.38
CA VAL A 39 0.23 4.06 -21.09
C VAL A 39 -0.94 4.20 -20.13
N LYS A 40 -0.85 3.60 -18.95
CA LYS A 40 -1.85 3.77 -17.89
C LYS A 40 -1.22 3.93 -16.52
N VAL A 41 -1.97 4.53 -15.62
CA VAL A 41 -1.70 4.54 -14.19
C VAL A 41 -2.87 3.92 -13.45
N GLU A 42 -2.56 3.06 -12.49
CA GLU A 42 -3.51 2.36 -11.64
C GLU A 42 -3.25 2.78 -10.20
N LEU A 43 -4.30 3.14 -9.46
CA LEU A 43 -4.24 3.25 -8.00
C LEU A 43 -4.81 1.97 -7.43
N LEU A 44 -3.98 1.25 -6.68
CA LEU A 44 -4.33 -0.03 -6.09
C LEU A 44 -4.26 0.06 -4.56
N GLY A 45 -5.30 -0.45 -3.90
CA GLY A 45 -5.26 -0.82 -2.48
C GLY A 45 -5.14 -2.33 -2.37
N GLN A 46 -4.07 -2.83 -1.76
CA GLN A 46 -3.71 -4.24 -1.76
C GLN A 46 -3.48 -4.78 -0.34
N ILE A 47 -3.88 -6.03 -0.14
CA ILE A 47 -3.47 -6.85 1.00
C ILE A 47 -2.51 -7.93 0.49
N GLU A 48 -1.33 -7.99 1.09
CA GLU A 48 -0.29 -8.98 0.83
C GLU A 48 -0.13 -9.88 2.05
N MET A 49 -0.22 -11.19 1.85
CA MET A 49 -0.01 -12.20 2.89
C MET A 49 1.40 -12.78 2.75
N TYR A 50 2.23 -12.67 3.80
CA TYR A 50 3.63 -13.09 3.71
C TYR A 50 3.83 -14.60 3.61
N PHE A 51 2.85 -15.40 4.00
CA PHE A 51 2.88 -16.85 3.82
C PHE A 51 2.53 -17.28 2.38
N ASP A 52 1.98 -16.39 1.56
CA ASP A 52 1.58 -16.63 0.17
C ASP A 52 2.15 -15.54 -0.74
N ARG A 53 3.49 -15.46 -0.75
CA ARG A 53 4.23 -14.40 -1.46
C ARG A 53 3.93 -14.42 -2.96
N GLY A 54 3.55 -13.26 -3.49
CA GLY A 54 3.22 -13.07 -4.91
C GLY A 54 1.73 -12.98 -5.18
N ASN A 55 0.88 -13.37 -4.22
CA ASN A 55 -0.56 -13.15 -4.30
C ASN A 55 -0.95 -11.86 -3.58
N PHE A 56 -1.62 -10.98 -4.33
CA PHE A 56 -2.16 -9.72 -3.84
C PHE A 56 -3.68 -9.78 -3.89
N TYR A 57 -4.32 -9.33 -2.82
CA TYR A 57 -5.75 -9.13 -2.77
C TYR A 57 -6.05 -7.65 -2.95
N ASP A 58 -6.49 -7.29 -4.15
CA ASP A 58 -6.85 -5.91 -4.48
C ASP A 58 -8.25 -5.61 -3.92
N PHE A 59 -8.33 -4.70 -2.94
CA PHE A 59 -9.60 -4.21 -2.39
C PHE A 59 -10.03 -2.87 -2.99
N ALA A 60 -9.11 -2.16 -3.66
CA ALA A 60 -9.39 -0.95 -4.41
C ALA A 60 -8.57 -0.97 -5.71
N SER A 61 -9.21 -0.58 -6.82
CA SER A 61 -8.55 -0.49 -8.13
C SER A 61 -9.19 0.62 -8.95
N LEU A 62 -8.42 1.67 -9.22
CA LEU A 62 -8.81 2.77 -10.11
C LEU A 62 -7.80 2.87 -11.24
N VAL A 63 -8.26 3.12 -12.47
CA VAL A 63 -7.41 3.15 -13.66
C VAL A 63 -7.61 4.45 -14.43
N ARG A 64 -6.52 5.02 -14.91
CA ARG A 64 -6.52 6.12 -15.90
C ARG A 64 -5.60 5.76 -17.06
N GLU A 65 -6.17 5.76 -18.25
CA GLU A 65 -5.40 5.70 -19.50
C GLU A 65 -4.80 7.09 -19.75
N LEU A 66 -3.49 7.12 -19.99
CA LEU A 66 -2.70 8.33 -20.18
C LEU A 66 -2.29 8.52 -21.63
N ASP A 67 -2.16 7.42 -22.37
CA ASP A 67 -1.90 7.46 -23.80
C ASP A 67 -2.42 6.20 -24.51
N VAL A 68 -2.80 6.37 -25.77
CA VAL A 68 -3.24 5.30 -26.69
C VAL A 68 -2.00 4.67 -27.37
N PRO A 69 -2.14 3.62 -28.22
CA PRO A 69 -0.97 3.11 -28.95
C PRO A 69 -0.24 4.21 -29.73
N GLY A 70 1.09 4.26 -29.62
CA GLY A 70 1.89 5.33 -30.19
C GLY A 70 3.40 5.15 -29.98
N GLU A 71 4.15 6.18 -30.33
CA GLU A 71 5.61 6.21 -30.24
C GLU A 71 6.07 7.43 -29.43
N ILE A 72 7.01 7.23 -28.51
CA ILE A 72 7.63 8.29 -27.71
C ILE A 72 9.09 8.43 -28.13
N TYR A 73 9.42 9.58 -28.74
CA TYR A 73 10.77 9.93 -29.21
C TYR A 73 11.57 10.74 -28.19
N GLU A 74 10.90 11.64 -27.48
CA GLU A 74 11.48 12.52 -26.48
C GLU A 74 10.74 12.37 -25.15
N ARG A 75 11.28 12.97 -24.08
CA ARG A 75 10.63 12.96 -22.77
C ARG A 75 9.19 13.49 -22.88
N LYS A 76 8.21 12.66 -22.52
CA LYS A 76 6.79 13.02 -22.48
C LYS A 76 6.27 12.91 -21.06
N THR A 77 5.48 13.89 -20.62
CA THR A 77 4.95 13.96 -19.26
C THR A 77 3.42 13.96 -19.27
N TYR A 78 2.83 13.02 -18.53
CA TYR A 78 1.39 12.81 -18.43
C TYR A 78 0.91 13.26 -17.05
N PRO A 79 0.04 14.28 -16.94
CA PRO A 79 -0.65 14.56 -15.70
C PRO A 79 -1.70 13.48 -15.43
N PHE A 80 -1.92 13.15 -14.16
CA PHE A 80 -3.02 12.27 -13.74
C PHE A 80 -3.68 12.80 -12.48
N GLU A 81 -4.96 12.46 -12.30
CA GLU A 81 -5.71 12.74 -11.09
C GLU A 81 -6.76 11.65 -10.83
N PHE A 82 -6.81 11.19 -9.58
CA PHE A 82 -7.91 10.44 -8.99
C PHE A 82 -8.56 11.35 -7.95
N SER A 83 -9.79 11.79 -8.20
CA SER A 83 -10.51 12.68 -7.30
C SER A 83 -11.29 11.89 -6.24
N THR A 84 -11.37 12.44 -5.02
CA THR A 84 -12.17 11.91 -3.91
C THR A 84 -12.00 10.41 -3.69
N VAL A 85 -10.74 9.95 -3.53
CA VAL A 85 -10.44 8.52 -3.45
C VAL A 85 -10.84 7.95 -2.09
N GLU A 86 -11.71 6.95 -2.08
CA GLU A 86 -12.06 6.23 -0.85
C GLU A 86 -10.90 5.32 -0.42
N MET A 87 -10.30 5.63 0.74
CA MET A 87 -9.20 4.87 1.31
C MET A 87 -9.56 4.49 2.76
N PRO A 88 -10.50 3.55 2.95
CA PRO A 88 -11.11 3.30 4.26
C PRO A 88 -10.13 2.68 5.27
N TYR A 89 -9.11 1.96 4.78
CA TYR A 89 -8.15 1.27 5.63
C TYR A 89 -6.83 2.02 5.70
N GLU A 90 -6.22 2.06 6.89
CA GLU A 90 -4.89 2.65 7.07
C GLU A 90 -3.79 1.72 6.56
N THR A 91 -2.69 2.30 6.09
CA THR A 91 -1.50 1.52 5.70
C THR A 91 -0.92 0.79 6.90
N TYR A 92 -0.70 -0.51 6.75
CA TYR A 92 -0.27 -1.38 7.84
C TYR A 92 0.86 -2.30 7.37
N ASN A 93 1.95 -2.34 8.14
CA ASN A 93 3.05 -3.28 7.94
C ASN A 93 3.16 -4.17 9.17
N GLY A 94 2.55 -5.35 9.11
CA GLY A 94 2.53 -6.34 10.20
C GLY A 94 3.60 -7.42 10.02
N VAL A 95 3.49 -8.46 10.85
CA VAL A 95 4.41 -9.62 10.80
C VAL A 95 4.00 -10.63 9.72
N ASN A 96 2.69 -10.82 9.51
CA ASN A 96 2.14 -11.83 8.59
C ASN A 96 1.38 -11.21 7.40
N VAL A 97 1.02 -9.93 7.50
CA VAL A 97 0.18 -9.24 6.53
C VAL A 97 0.64 -7.81 6.35
N ARG A 98 0.56 -7.32 5.11
CA ARG A 98 0.81 -5.93 4.74
C ARG A 98 -0.39 -5.39 3.98
N LEU A 99 -0.89 -4.24 4.42
CA LEU A 99 -1.90 -3.46 3.71
C LEU A 99 -1.22 -2.22 3.15
N ARG A 100 -1.24 -2.06 1.83
CA ARG A 100 -0.56 -0.95 1.15
C ARG A 100 -1.44 -0.31 0.08
N TYR A 101 -1.15 0.95 -0.19
CA TYR A 101 -1.66 1.65 -1.37
C TYR A 101 -0.49 1.99 -2.29
N VAL A 102 -0.70 1.80 -3.59
CA VAL A 102 0.36 1.94 -4.59
C VAL A 102 -0.19 2.54 -5.88
N LEU A 103 0.59 3.45 -6.48
CA LEU A 103 0.41 3.87 -7.86
C LEU A 103 1.26 2.96 -8.75
N LYS A 104 0.62 2.25 -9.67
CA LYS A 104 1.25 1.37 -10.64
C LYS A 104 1.15 1.99 -12.03
N VAL A 105 2.27 2.42 -12.58
CA VAL A 105 2.36 2.89 -13.96
C VAL A 105 2.71 1.71 -14.85
N THR A 106 1.96 1.53 -15.93
CA THR A 106 2.21 0.47 -16.91
C THR A 106 2.35 1.09 -18.29
N VAL A 107 3.48 0.82 -18.94
CA VAL A 107 3.72 1.10 -20.36
C VAL A 107 3.75 -0.24 -21.08
N THR A 108 2.70 -0.55 -21.82
CA THR A 108 2.62 -1.80 -22.58
C THR A 108 3.36 -1.63 -23.89
N LEU A 109 4.42 -2.40 -24.13
CA LEU A 109 5.21 -2.28 -25.37
C LEU A 109 4.61 -3.16 -26.49
N GLY A 110 4.93 -2.82 -27.74
CA GLY A 110 4.43 -3.54 -28.93
C GLY A 110 4.96 -4.96 -29.09
N TYR A 111 6.27 -5.14 -28.87
CA TYR A 111 7.00 -6.39 -29.15
C TYR A 111 7.78 -6.95 -27.96
N ALA A 112 7.95 -6.12 -26.94
CA ALA A 112 8.51 -6.51 -25.65
C ALA A 112 7.36 -6.52 -24.62
N GLY A 113 7.58 -7.09 -23.42
CA GLY A 113 6.58 -7.08 -22.35
C GLY A 113 6.17 -5.67 -21.90
N SER A 114 5.60 -5.55 -20.71
CA SER A 114 5.27 -4.22 -20.15
C SER A 114 6.38 -3.70 -19.24
N ILE A 115 6.65 -2.40 -19.30
CA ILE A 115 7.43 -1.70 -18.28
C ILE A 115 6.45 -1.30 -17.18
N ILE A 116 6.74 -1.68 -15.94
CA ILE A 116 5.87 -1.43 -14.79
C ILE A 116 6.68 -0.78 -13.68
N GLU A 117 6.20 0.36 -13.20
CA GLU A 117 6.79 1.09 -12.08
C GLU A 117 5.78 1.29 -10.95
N TYR A 118 6.23 1.17 -9.72
CA TYR A 118 5.39 1.23 -8.51
C TYR A 118 5.85 2.36 -7.58
N GLN A 119 4.90 3.17 -7.13
CA GLN A 119 5.12 4.19 -6.11
C GLN A 119 4.16 3.97 -4.94
N ASP A 120 4.71 3.52 -3.81
CA ASP A 120 3.95 3.38 -2.55
C ASP A 120 3.65 4.77 -1.95
N PHE A 121 2.50 4.89 -1.29
CA PHE A 121 2.15 6.01 -0.40
C PHE A 121 1.46 5.48 0.85
N VAL A 122 1.34 6.33 1.87
CA VAL A 122 0.73 5.97 3.16
C VAL A 122 -0.64 6.61 3.28
N VAL A 123 -1.57 5.83 3.83
CA VAL A 123 -2.88 6.32 4.26
C VAL A 123 -2.96 6.27 5.77
N SER A 124 -3.37 7.37 6.38
CA SER A 124 -3.72 7.47 7.80
C SER A 124 -5.06 8.20 7.89
N ASN A 125 -5.99 7.69 8.69
CA ASN A 125 -7.30 8.27 8.88
C ASN A 125 -7.46 8.62 10.35
N TYR A 126 -7.68 9.90 10.65
CA TYR A 126 -7.90 10.34 12.02
C TYR A 126 -9.31 9.99 12.48
N TYR A 127 -9.40 9.33 13.64
CA TYR A 127 -10.65 9.13 14.35
C TYR A 127 -10.61 9.90 15.67
N PRO A 128 -11.60 10.77 15.95
CA PRO A 128 -11.64 11.47 17.23
C PRO A 128 -11.79 10.45 18.37
N PRO A 129 -11.15 10.70 19.53
CA PRO A 129 -11.32 9.82 20.68
C PRO A 129 -12.80 9.74 21.06
N PRO A 130 -13.27 8.58 21.54
CA PRO A 130 -14.65 8.44 21.98
C PRO A 130 -14.96 9.44 23.11
N SER A 131 -16.18 9.99 23.10
CA SER A 131 -16.63 10.98 24.09
C SER A 131 -16.76 10.43 25.51
N ILE A 132 -16.75 9.11 25.68
CA ILE A 132 -16.90 8.42 26.96
C ILE A 132 -15.56 7.81 27.36
N ASN A 133 -14.96 8.34 28.43
CA ASN A 133 -13.71 7.84 29.00
C ASN A 133 -13.98 7.07 30.31
N ASN A 134 -14.56 5.88 30.18
CA ASN A 134 -14.79 5.01 31.33
C ASN A 134 -13.45 4.46 31.85
N SER A 135 -13.29 4.40 33.17
CA SER A 135 -12.08 3.83 33.78
C SER A 135 -11.93 2.36 33.40
N ILE A 136 -10.83 2.00 32.73
CA ILE A 136 -10.49 0.62 32.44
C ILE A 136 -9.98 -0.03 33.74
N LYS A 137 -10.78 -0.94 34.33
CA LYS A 137 -10.34 -1.76 35.46
C LYS A 137 -9.86 -3.11 34.93
N VAL A 138 -8.55 -3.35 34.97
CA VAL A 138 -7.94 -4.65 34.68
C VAL A 138 -7.64 -5.35 36.00
N SER A 139 -8.35 -6.44 36.29
CA SER A 139 -8.05 -7.28 37.46
C SER A 139 -7.35 -8.56 37.01
N SER A 140 -6.12 -8.77 37.44
CA SER A 140 -5.49 -10.09 37.37
C SER A 140 -5.87 -10.89 38.61
N LYS A 141 -6.56 -12.02 38.43
CA LYS A 141 -6.70 -13.01 39.51
C LYS A 141 -5.49 -13.92 39.47
N ARG A 142 -4.78 -14.05 40.59
CA ARG A 142 -3.72 -15.03 40.75
C ARG A 142 -4.35 -16.42 40.73
N CYS A 143 -4.04 -17.22 39.72
CA CYS A 143 -4.47 -18.61 39.62
C CYS A 143 -3.48 -19.48 40.42
N ASP A 144 -3.74 -19.68 41.71
CA ASP A 144 -2.87 -20.43 42.63
C ASP A 144 -3.13 -21.96 42.58
N TYR A 145 -3.25 -22.55 41.38
CA TYR A 145 -3.52 -24.01 41.22
C TYR A 145 -2.38 -24.95 41.66
N TRP A 146 -1.23 -24.40 42.08
CA TRP A 146 -0.05 -25.18 42.47
C TRP A 146 0.20 -25.25 43.99
N LYS A 147 -0.54 -24.50 44.80
CA LYS A 147 -0.35 -24.55 46.26
C LYS A 147 -0.92 -25.82 46.91
N ASP A 148 -1.94 -26.43 46.31
CA ASP A 148 -2.59 -27.61 46.89
C ASP A 148 -1.85 -28.93 46.57
N ILE A 149 -1.02 -28.96 45.53
CA ILE A 149 -0.27 -30.16 45.13
C ILE A 149 0.97 -30.38 46.01
N LEU A 150 1.57 -29.32 46.55
CA LEU A 150 2.78 -29.41 47.39
C LEU A 150 2.49 -29.60 48.88
N SER A 151 1.24 -29.45 49.34
CA SER A 151 0.84 -29.69 50.73
C SER A 151 0.41 -31.15 51.01
N SER A 152 0.15 -31.95 49.98
CA SER A 152 -0.38 -33.32 50.15
C SER A 152 0.70 -34.41 50.13
N GLY A 153 1.98 -34.04 50.03
CA GLY A 153 3.11 -34.97 49.90
C GLY A 153 4.03 -35.07 51.12
N LYS A 154 3.67 -34.50 52.27
CA LYS A 154 4.36 -34.74 53.55
C LYS A 154 3.43 -35.45 54.52
N ASN A 155 3.48 -36.78 54.47
CA ASN A 155 3.33 -37.70 55.61
C ASN A 155 4.04 -38.99 55.26
#